data_AF-A0A497JG27-F1
#
_entry.id   AF-A0A497JG27-F1
#
_cell.length_a   1.000
_cell.length_b   1.000
_cell.length_c   1.000
_cell.angle_alpha   90.00
_cell.angle_beta   90.00
_cell.angle_gamma   90.00
#
_symmetry.space_group_name_H-M   'P 1'
#
loop_
_entity.id
_entity.type
_entity.pdbx_description
1 polymer ?
#
loop_
_entity_poly.entity_id
_entity_poly.type
_entity_poly.pdbx_seq_one_letter_code
_entity_poly.pdbx_strand_id
1 'polypeptide(L)'
;MAKRRRDTIAQHYVYDPDTFEVLTQPGQTIPPAKVKRLQMLGLYEVAIGKPPVKLPIPSGFQPQAWGKKRKAIACVRLNRTKGRFLINGEPLENYFPTDKRRGIVLEPFRKLGLNPKDFTVEAYVTGAKREEGKKQPRAIAHALAGALSLLDDTWKLPLIRAGFRLQFDPPEGVRTDGDQFFS
;
A
#
# COMPACT_ATOMS: atom_id res chain seq x y z
N MET A 1 -48.86 -1.48 -17.66
CA MET A 1 -48.11 -2.64 -17.14
C MET A 1 -46.70 -2.18 -16.77
N ALA A 2 -46.34 -2.27 -15.49
CA ALA A 2 -45.13 -1.67 -14.93
C ALA A 2 -43.86 -2.42 -15.39
N LYS A 3 -42.93 -1.71 -16.03
CA LYS A 3 -41.52 -2.13 -16.14
C LYS A 3 -40.99 -2.28 -14.72
N ARG A 4 -40.86 -3.52 -14.23
CA ARG A 4 -40.11 -3.83 -13.01
C ARG A 4 -38.73 -3.18 -13.16
N ARG A 5 -38.49 -2.12 -12.40
CA ARG A 5 -37.15 -1.56 -12.18
C ARG A 5 -36.30 -2.74 -11.73
N ARG A 6 -35.41 -3.24 -12.58
CA ARG A 6 -34.31 -4.08 -12.11
C ARG A 6 -33.50 -3.13 -11.24
N ASP A 7 -33.75 -3.16 -9.94
CA ASP A 7 -32.87 -2.57 -8.95
C ASP A 7 -31.46 -2.96 -9.38
N THR A 8 -30.65 -1.97 -9.70
CA THR A 8 -29.23 -2.16 -9.96
C THR A 8 -28.65 -2.64 -8.64
N ILE A 9 -28.67 -3.96 -8.42
CA ILE A 9 -28.16 -4.57 -7.18
C ILE A 9 -26.69 -4.18 -7.13
N ALA A 10 -26.38 -3.22 -6.26
CA ALA A 10 -25.06 -2.66 -6.19
C ALA A 10 -24.06 -3.79 -5.90
N GLN A 11 -22.91 -3.79 -6.59
CA GLN A 11 -21.92 -4.84 -6.43
C GLN A 11 -21.35 -4.76 -5.01
N HIS A 12 -21.65 -5.75 -4.17
CA HIS A 12 -21.14 -5.82 -2.81
C HIS A 12 -19.79 -6.52 -2.83
N TYR A 13 -18.78 -5.90 -2.24
CA TYR A 13 -17.45 -6.46 -2.10
C TYR A 13 -17.23 -6.82 -0.63
N VAL A 14 -16.94 -8.10 -0.36
CA VAL A 14 -16.45 -8.55 0.95
C VAL A 14 -14.95 -8.30 0.98
N TYR A 15 -14.47 -7.66 2.03
CA TYR A 15 -13.05 -7.49 2.25
C TYR A 15 -12.63 -7.76 3.69
N ASP A 16 -11.37 -8.15 3.83
CA ASP A 16 -10.69 -8.21 5.12
C ASP A 16 -10.36 -6.77 5.57
N PRO A 17 -10.83 -6.30 6.74
CA PRO A 17 -10.63 -4.93 7.20
C PRO A 17 -9.16 -4.59 7.52
N ASP A 18 -8.33 -5.59 7.82
CA ASP A 18 -6.92 -5.38 8.15
C ASP A 18 -6.04 -5.35 6.90
N THR A 19 -6.40 -6.13 5.88
CA THR A 19 -5.61 -6.28 4.65
C THR A 19 -6.22 -5.60 3.42
N PHE A 20 -7.46 -5.10 3.54
CA PHE A 20 -8.29 -4.57 2.46
C PHE A 20 -8.43 -5.54 1.27
N GLU A 21 -8.28 -6.84 1.53
CA GLU A 21 -8.37 -7.87 0.50
C GLU A 21 -9.81 -8.10 0.08
N VAL A 22 -10.13 -7.72 -1.15
CA VAL A 22 -11.41 -8.06 -1.79
C VAL A 22 -11.47 -9.57 -2.06
N LEU A 23 -12.41 -10.25 -1.42
CA LEU A 23 -12.64 -11.69 -1.54
C LEU A 23 -13.74 -12.05 -2.56
N THR A 24 -14.30 -11.07 -3.25
CA THR A 24 -15.34 -11.27 -4.27
C THR A 24 -14.78 -11.31 -5.68
N GLN A 25 -15.37 -12.14 -6.54
CA GLN A 25 -15.08 -12.12 -7.97
C GLN A 25 -15.78 -10.90 -8.62
N PRO A 26 -15.21 -10.31 -9.70
CA PRO A 26 -15.88 -9.25 -10.46
C PRO A 26 -17.28 -9.68 -10.91
N GLY A 27 -18.31 -8.91 -10.60
CA GLY A 27 -19.71 -9.21 -10.97
C GLY A 27 -20.42 -10.24 -10.07
N GLN A 28 -19.78 -10.71 -8.99
CA GLN A 28 -20.38 -11.67 -8.07
C GLN A 28 -21.25 -10.95 -7.02
N THR A 29 -22.56 -11.20 -7.05
CA THR A 29 -23.49 -10.76 -6.00
C THR A 29 -23.42 -11.72 -4.81
N ILE A 30 -23.12 -11.22 -3.61
CA ILE A 30 -23.13 -12.04 -2.40
C ILE A 30 -24.54 -12.04 -1.80
N PRO A 31 -25.12 -13.22 -1.46
CA PRO A 31 -26.41 -13.28 -0.80
C PRO A 31 -26.42 -12.57 0.56
N PRO A 32 -27.48 -11.83 0.92
CA PRO A 32 -27.54 -11.02 2.15
C PRO A 32 -27.39 -11.84 3.44
N ALA A 33 -27.81 -13.11 3.44
CA ALA A 33 -27.61 -14.02 4.57
C ALA A 33 -26.12 -14.33 4.84
N LYS A 34 -25.31 -14.41 3.76
CA LYS A 34 -23.87 -14.65 3.86
C LYS A 34 -23.14 -13.39 4.34
N VAL A 35 -23.58 -12.22 3.87
CA VAL A 35 -23.12 -10.90 4.35
C VAL A 35 -23.33 -10.77 5.86
N LYS A 36 -24.57 -11.00 6.34
CA LYS A 36 -24.92 -10.87 7.76
C LYS A 36 -24.12 -11.83 8.65
N ARG A 37 -23.84 -13.05 8.17
CA ARG A 37 -23.02 -14.04 8.88
C ARG A 37 -21.54 -13.62 8.95
N LEU A 38 -20.98 -13.09 7.87
CA LEU A 38 -19.60 -12.62 7.83
C LEU A 38 -19.41 -11.39 8.73
N GLN A 39 -20.35 -10.45 8.70
CA GLN A 39 -20.40 -9.29 9.60
C GLN A 39 -20.51 -9.72 11.08
N MET A 40 -21.35 -10.71 11.40
CA MET A 40 -21.49 -11.22 12.77
C MET A 40 -20.21 -11.85 13.32
N LEU A 41 -19.41 -12.48 12.46
CA LEU A 41 -18.15 -13.10 12.87
C LEU A 41 -17.02 -12.08 13.08
N GLY A 42 -17.20 -10.82 12.66
CA GLY A 42 -16.19 -9.75 12.78
C GLY A 42 -14.94 -9.98 11.93
N LEU A 43 -14.93 -11.01 11.07
CA LEU A 43 -13.77 -11.39 10.27
C LEU A 43 -13.67 -10.60 8.95
N TYR A 44 -14.78 -10.03 8.47
CA TYR A 44 -14.86 -9.36 7.17
C TYR A 44 -15.91 -8.24 7.15
N GLU A 45 -15.61 -7.16 6.43
CA GLU A 45 -16.54 -6.06 6.13
C GLU A 45 -17.13 -6.19 4.72
N VAL A 46 -18.30 -5.57 4.50
CA VAL A 46 -18.98 -5.58 3.19
C VAL A 46 -19.24 -4.14 2.78
N ALA A 47 -18.61 -3.71 1.68
CA ALA A 47 -18.82 -2.39 1.09
C ALA A 47 -19.63 -2.49 -0.21
N ILE A 48 -20.40 -1.43 -0.48
CA ILE A 48 -21.04 -1.20 -1.77
C ILE A 48 -19.98 -0.57 -2.70
N GLY A 49 -19.57 -1.27 -3.75
CA GLY A 49 -18.46 -0.86 -4.63
C GLY A 49 -17.08 -1.35 -4.14
N LYS A 50 -16.06 -1.29 -5.01
CA LYS A 50 -14.70 -1.77 -4.68
C LYS A 50 -14.17 -0.97 -3.49
N PRO A 51 -13.80 -1.61 -2.36
CA PRO A 51 -13.39 -0.88 -1.18
C PRO A 51 -12.13 -0.07 -1.48
N PRO A 52 -12.06 1.20 -1.02
CA PRO A 52 -10.86 2.01 -1.19
C PRO A 52 -9.70 1.35 -0.45
N VAL A 53 -8.50 1.37 -1.05
CA VAL A 53 -7.29 0.97 -0.35
C VAL A 53 -6.98 2.05 0.69
N LYS A 54 -7.21 1.76 1.97
CA LYS A 54 -6.81 2.68 3.04
C LYS A 54 -5.33 2.49 3.32
N LEU A 55 -4.53 3.45 2.88
CA LEU A 55 -3.17 3.61 3.36
C LEU A 55 -3.22 4.56 4.57
N PRO A 56 -2.41 4.31 5.62
CA PRO A 56 -2.36 5.20 6.78
C PRO A 56 -1.58 6.47 6.47
N ILE A 57 -1.95 7.18 5.40
CA ILE A 57 -1.27 8.39 4.93
C ILE A 57 -1.84 9.57 5.70
N PRO A 58 -1.07 10.30 6.51
CA PRO A 58 -1.59 11.47 7.21
C PRO A 58 -2.04 12.55 6.23
N SER A 59 -3.05 13.32 6.62
CA SER A 59 -3.52 14.48 5.87
C SER A 59 -2.35 15.44 5.53
N GLY A 60 -2.24 15.81 4.24
CA GLY A 60 -1.16 16.66 3.73
C GLY A 60 0.13 15.93 3.33
N PHE A 61 0.22 14.61 3.48
CA PHE A 61 1.35 13.85 2.94
C PHE A 61 1.22 13.65 1.43
N GLN A 62 2.23 14.12 0.70
CA GLN A 62 2.33 13.96 -0.76
C GLN A 62 3.41 12.92 -1.09
N PRO A 63 3.03 11.70 -1.52
CA PRO A 63 3.99 10.70 -1.94
C PRO A 63 4.63 11.09 -3.28
N GLN A 64 5.95 10.94 -3.38
CA GLN A 64 6.68 11.16 -4.62
C GLN A 64 6.61 9.94 -5.53
N ALA A 65 6.62 8.75 -4.94
CA ALA A 65 6.60 7.51 -5.67
C ALA A 65 5.80 6.44 -4.94
N TRP A 66 5.31 5.50 -5.73
CA TRP A 66 4.53 4.37 -5.27
C TRP A 66 5.19 3.06 -5.67
N GLY A 67 4.86 2.00 -4.94
CA GLY A 67 5.42 0.68 -5.15
C GLY A 67 4.40 -0.39 -4.81
N LYS A 68 4.36 -1.46 -5.60
CA LYS A 68 3.47 -2.58 -5.38
C LYS A 68 4.22 -3.90 -5.50
N LYS A 69 3.94 -4.82 -4.57
CA LYS A 69 4.36 -6.21 -4.66
C LYS A 69 3.23 -7.15 -4.25
N ARG A 70 2.70 -7.90 -5.21
CA ARG A 70 1.52 -8.76 -5.00
C ARG A 70 0.37 -7.94 -4.38
N LYS A 71 0.04 -8.21 -3.12
CA LYS A 71 -1.01 -7.56 -2.33
C LYS A 71 -0.52 -6.36 -1.49
N ALA A 72 0.79 -6.12 -1.41
CA ALA A 72 1.34 -5.00 -0.66
C ALA A 72 1.47 -3.78 -1.56
N ILE A 73 0.97 -2.64 -1.09
CA ILE A 73 1.07 -1.34 -1.73
C ILE A 73 1.78 -0.41 -0.76
N ALA A 74 2.78 0.31 -1.25
CA ALA A 74 3.56 1.27 -0.49
C ALA A 74 3.66 2.59 -1.25
N CYS A 75 3.75 3.69 -0.52
CA CYS A 75 4.11 4.99 -1.04
C CYS A 75 5.24 5.58 -0.20
N VAL A 76 6.08 6.40 -0.82
CA VAL A 76 7.27 6.98 -0.18
C VAL A 76 7.37 8.45 -0.52
N ARG A 77 7.77 9.22 0.48
CA ARG A 77 8.31 10.57 0.36
C ARG A 77 9.75 10.56 0.87
N LEU A 78 10.65 11.11 0.08
CA LEU A 78 12.07 11.12 0.37
C LEU A 78 12.63 12.53 0.16
N ASN A 79 13.48 12.97 1.09
CA ASN A 79 14.23 14.21 1.01
C ASN A 79 15.71 13.94 1.26
N ARG A 80 16.60 14.68 0.58
CA ARG A 80 18.05 14.60 0.75
C ARG A 80 18.51 15.43 1.96
N THR A 81 17.97 15.08 3.12
CA THR A 81 18.32 15.67 4.41
C THR A 81 18.65 14.56 5.39
N LYS A 82 19.70 14.73 6.19
CA LYS A 82 19.99 13.80 7.28
C LYS A 82 18.76 13.68 8.17
N GLY A 83 18.29 12.46 8.37
CA GLY A 83 17.10 12.28 9.16
C GLY A 83 16.74 10.83 9.39
N ARG A 84 15.44 10.61 9.53
CA ARG A 84 14.84 9.38 10.02
C ARG A 84 14.27 8.55 8.87
N PHE A 85 14.33 7.23 9.05
CA PHE A 85 13.63 6.27 8.21
C PHE A 85 12.41 5.77 8.97
N LEU A 86 11.23 6.25 8.58
CA LEU A 86 9.95 5.86 9.17
C LEU A 86 9.12 5.02 8.20
N ILE A 87 8.47 3.99 8.72
CA ILE A 87 7.48 3.16 8.04
C ILE A 87 6.21 3.18 8.88
N ASN A 88 5.10 3.68 8.32
CA ASN A 88 3.83 3.86 9.04
C ASN A 88 4.00 4.62 10.37
N GLY A 89 4.92 5.59 10.43
CA GLY A 89 5.24 6.37 11.63
C GLY A 89 6.20 5.70 12.61
N GLU A 90 6.56 4.43 12.42
CA GLU A 90 7.53 3.72 13.26
C GLU A 90 8.94 3.68 12.63
N PRO A 91 10.02 3.66 13.42
CA PRO A 91 11.37 3.42 12.90
C PRO A 91 11.49 2.08 12.15
N LEU A 92 12.33 2.03 11.11
CA LEU A 92 12.57 0.84 10.29
C LEU A 92 12.86 -0.43 11.12
N GLU A 93 13.66 -0.28 12.19
CA GLU A 93 14.07 -1.37 13.07
C GLU A 93 12.91 -1.91 13.92
N ASN A 94 12.01 -1.04 14.35
CA ASN A 94 10.83 -1.42 15.11
C ASN A 94 9.77 -2.04 14.20
N TYR A 95 9.59 -1.46 13.00
CA TYR A 95 8.61 -1.95 12.05
C TYR A 95 9.01 -3.33 11.47
N PHE A 96 10.29 -3.51 11.15
CA PHE A 96 10.86 -4.78 10.69
C PHE A 96 12.00 -5.26 11.61
N PRO A 97 11.70 -6.06 12.65
CA PRO A 97 12.73 -6.54 13.58
C PRO A 97 13.74 -7.49 12.92
N THR A 98 13.35 -8.17 11.82
CA THR A 98 14.21 -9.12 11.12
C THR A 98 15.17 -8.43 10.14
N ASP A 99 16.48 -8.69 10.27
CA ASP A 99 17.51 -8.18 9.37
C ASP A 99 17.28 -8.45 7.89
N LYS A 100 16.79 -9.65 7.57
CA LYS A 100 16.48 -10.03 6.18
C LYS A 100 15.47 -9.07 5.54
N ARG A 101 14.51 -8.53 6.31
CA ARG A 101 13.50 -7.59 5.81
C ARG A 101 14.08 -6.19 5.68
N ARG A 102 14.82 -5.73 6.68
CA ARG A 102 15.56 -4.45 6.62
C ARG A 102 16.49 -4.40 5.40
N GLY A 103 17.20 -5.50 5.15
CA GLY A 103 18.08 -5.64 3.99
C GLY A 103 17.36 -5.50 2.64
N ILE A 104 16.11 -5.96 2.52
CA ILE A 104 15.30 -5.79 1.29
C ILE A 104 14.87 -4.34 1.13
N VAL A 105 14.42 -3.69 2.20
CA VAL A 105 14.01 -2.27 2.17
C VAL A 105 15.18 -1.38 1.77
N LEU A 106 16.38 -1.66 2.30
CA LEU A 106 17.61 -0.89 2.06
C LEU A 106 18.35 -1.29 0.79
N GLU A 107 17.87 -2.28 0.05
CA GLU A 107 18.50 -2.77 -1.18
C GLU A 107 18.73 -1.65 -2.22
N PRO A 108 17.77 -0.73 -2.49
CA PRO A 108 17.98 0.38 -3.44
C PRO A 108 19.18 1.26 -3.05
N PHE A 109 19.30 1.62 -1.77
CA PHE A 109 20.43 2.41 -1.26
C PHE A 109 21.75 1.68 -1.45
N ARG A 110 21.80 0.38 -1.10
CA ARG A 110 22.99 -0.45 -1.27
C ARG A 110 23.42 -0.56 -2.74
N LYS A 111 22.47 -0.68 -3.66
CA LYS A 111 22.76 -0.76 -5.10
C LYS A 111 23.35 0.53 -5.66
N LEU A 112 22.97 1.67 -5.10
CA LEU A 112 23.50 2.98 -5.50
C LEU A 112 24.73 3.41 -4.69
N GLY A 113 25.18 2.60 -3.72
CA GLY A 113 26.27 2.98 -2.81
C GLY A 113 25.94 4.17 -1.91
N LEU A 114 24.65 4.46 -1.70
CA LEU A 114 24.17 5.59 -0.92
C LEU A 114 23.98 5.20 0.54
N ASN A 115 24.23 6.14 1.45
CA ASN A 115 23.99 5.92 2.86
C ASN A 115 22.54 6.31 3.20
N PRO A 116 21.72 5.39 3.75
CA PRO A 116 20.32 5.71 4.06
C PRO A 116 20.16 6.81 5.11
N LYS A 117 21.19 7.05 5.93
CA LYS A 117 21.20 8.09 6.98
C LYS A 117 21.28 9.52 6.43
N ASP A 118 21.69 9.69 5.17
CA ASP A 118 21.77 10.98 4.50
C ASP A 118 20.40 11.45 3.97
N PHE A 119 19.38 10.62 4.14
CA PHE A 119 18.03 10.86 3.64
C PHE A 119 17.01 10.79 4.77
N THR A 120 15.96 11.59 4.63
CA THR A 120 14.77 11.49 5.45
C THR A 120 13.72 10.76 4.62
N VAL A 121 13.33 9.58 5.07
CA VAL A 121 12.42 8.68 4.36
C VAL A 121 11.19 8.47 5.20
N GLU A 122 10.03 8.79 4.63
CA GLU A 122 8.73 8.48 5.21
C GLU A 122 7.98 7.59 4.23
N ALA A 123 7.75 6.35 4.65
CA ALA A 123 7.07 5.34 3.87
C ALA A 123 5.75 4.97 4.55
N TYR A 124 4.70 4.80 3.76
CA TYR A 124 3.45 4.22 4.22
C TYR A 124 3.15 2.97 3.41
N VAL A 125 2.77 1.89 4.09
CA VAL A 125 2.52 0.58 3.49
C VAL A 125 1.26 -0.04 4.08
N THR A 126 0.46 -0.66 3.23
CA THR A 126 -0.72 -1.44 3.62
C THR A 126 -0.80 -2.75 2.84
N GLY A 127 -1.71 -3.63 3.26
CA GLY A 127 -1.99 -4.92 2.65
C GLY A 127 -1.34 -6.09 3.38
N ALA A 128 -0.56 -6.91 2.67
CA ALA A 128 0.01 -8.16 3.20
C ALA A 128 0.61 -8.03 4.61
N LYS A 129 0.46 -9.05 5.47
CA LYS A 129 0.95 -9.04 6.86
C LYS A 129 2.44 -8.67 6.98
N ARG A 130 2.78 -7.82 7.96
CA ARG A 130 4.17 -7.36 8.23
C ARG A 130 5.14 -8.51 8.52
N GLU A 131 4.63 -9.58 9.13
CA GLU A 131 5.40 -10.76 9.53
C GLU A 131 5.49 -11.84 8.46
N GLU A 132 4.70 -11.73 7.38
CA GLU A 132 4.58 -12.80 6.41
C GLU A 132 5.36 -12.48 5.12
N GLY A 133 6.56 -13.05 5.04
CA GLY A 133 7.36 -13.09 3.81
C GLY A 133 8.03 -11.77 3.44
N LYS A 134 8.17 -11.55 2.13
CA LYS A 134 8.95 -10.45 1.52
C LYS A 134 8.06 -9.39 0.83
N LYS A 135 6.74 -9.46 1.02
CA LYS A 135 5.75 -8.69 0.24
C LYS A 135 5.82 -7.19 0.60
N GLN A 136 5.62 -6.81 1.87
CA GLN A 136 5.73 -5.41 2.29
C GLN A 136 7.13 -4.80 2.06
N PRO A 137 8.25 -5.43 2.50
CA PRO A 137 9.59 -4.86 2.31
C PRO A 137 9.90 -4.55 0.85
N ARG A 138 9.50 -5.45 -0.08
CA ARG A 138 9.77 -5.28 -1.50
C ARG A 138 8.88 -4.20 -2.13
N ALA A 139 7.65 -4.02 -1.66
CA ALA A 139 6.79 -2.92 -2.11
C ALA A 139 7.39 -1.56 -1.74
N ILE A 140 7.88 -1.43 -0.50
CA ILE A 140 8.60 -0.22 -0.04
C ILE A 140 9.87 -0.01 -0.87
N ALA A 141 10.65 -1.07 -1.11
CA ALA A 141 11.86 -0.96 -1.93
C ALA A 141 11.58 -0.49 -3.37
N HIS A 142 10.45 -0.88 -3.96
CA HIS A 142 10.02 -0.37 -5.27
C HIS A 142 9.67 1.13 -5.19
N ALA A 143 8.87 1.54 -4.22
CA ALA A 143 8.50 2.95 -4.02
C ALA A 143 9.74 3.82 -3.77
N LEU A 144 10.65 3.35 -2.92
CA LEU A 144 11.90 4.02 -2.59
C LEU A 144 12.83 4.16 -3.81
N ALA A 145 12.96 3.11 -4.61
CA ALA A 145 13.72 3.17 -5.87
C ALA A 145 13.10 4.21 -6.83
N GLY A 146 11.77 4.26 -6.94
CA GLY A 146 11.06 5.29 -7.69
C GLY A 146 11.39 6.70 -7.19
N ALA A 147 11.30 6.93 -5.89
CA ALA A 147 11.59 8.24 -5.28
C ALA A 147 13.05 8.67 -5.49
N LEU A 148 14.02 7.76 -5.33
CA LEU A 148 15.43 8.03 -5.62
C LEU A 148 15.64 8.40 -7.08
N SER A 149 14.95 7.71 -7.98
CA SER A 149 15.05 7.97 -9.42
C SER A 149 14.46 9.33 -9.85
N LEU A 150 13.57 9.92 -9.03
CA LEU A 150 13.04 11.25 -9.24
C LEU A 150 13.97 12.34 -8.69
N LEU A 151 14.84 12.01 -7.71
CA LEU A 151 15.86 12.93 -7.24
C LEU A 151 17.02 13.08 -8.24
N ASP A 152 17.44 11.98 -8.84
CA ASP A 152 18.55 11.95 -9.77
C ASP A 152 18.30 10.92 -10.88
N ASP A 153 18.20 11.42 -12.11
CA ASP A 153 17.93 10.61 -13.30
C ASP A 153 19.04 9.59 -13.59
N THR A 154 20.27 9.84 -13.13
CA THR A 154 21.40 8.92 -13.33
C THR A 154 21.20 7.59 -12.59
N TRP A 155 20.40 7.59 -11.52
CA TRP A 155 20.13 6.39 -10.71
C TRP A 155 19.05 5.48 -11.31
N LYS A 156 18.30 5.94 -12.33
CA LYS A 156 17.24 5.15 -12.99
C LYS A 156 17.76 3.82 -13.54
N LEU A 157 18.81 3.88 -14.35
CA LEU A 157 19.30 2.71 -15.09
C LEU A 157 19.89 1.62 -14.16
N PRO A 158 20.73 1.94 -13.15
CA PRO A 158 21.17 0.97 -12.15
C PRO A 158 20.02 0.29 -11.39
N LEU A 159 18.99 1.05 -11.01
CA LEU A 159 17.84 0.51 -10.28
C LEU A 159 16.95 -0.40 -11.14
N ILE A 160 16.72 -0.05 -12.40
CA ILE A 160 15.99 -0.92 -13.34
C ILE A 160 16.76 -2.22 -13.55
N ARG A 161 18.08 -2.15 -13.75
CA ARG A 161 18.94 -3.34 -13.90
C ARG A 161 18.98 -4.21 -12.65
N ALA A 162 18.87 -3.61 -11.46
CA ALA A 162 18.72 -4.35 -10.21
C ALA A 162 17.31 -4.97 -10.01
N GLY A 163 16.39 -4.79 -10.96
CA GLY A 163 15.06 -5.40 -10.94
C GLY A 163 14.04 -4.64 -10.08
N PHE A 164 14.21 -3.33 -9.89
CA PHE A 164 13.19 -2.47 -9.28
C PHE A 164 12.18 -1.98 -10.33
N ARG A 165 10.93 -1.80 -9.92
CA ARG A 165 9.88 -1.12 -10.69
C ARG A 165 9.76 0.30 -10.15
N LEU A 166 10.09 1.28 -10.98
CA LEU A 166 10.18 2.69 -10.58
C LEU A 166 8.85 3.44 -10.69
N GLN A 167 7.95 2.94 -11.55
CA GLN A 167 6.64 3.52 -11.81
C GLN A 167 5.55 2.54 -11.40
N PHE A 168 4.59 3.05 -10.63
CA PHE A 168 3.37 2.38 -10.27
C PHE A 168 2.31 3.45 -10.03
N ASP A 169 1.19 3.36 -10.72
CA ASP A 169 0.08 4.27 -10.47
C ASP A 169 -0.69 3.81 -9.22
N PRO A 170 -1.03 4.73 -8.29
CA PRO A 170 -1.84 4.37 -7.15
C PRO A 170 -3.19 3.80 -7.60
N PRO A 171 -3.77 2.84 -6.86
CA PRO A 171 -5.12 2.39 -7.15
C PRO A 171 -6.11 3.55 -7.01
N GLU A 172 -7.18 3.55 -7.80
CA GLU A 172 -8.27 4.50 -7.64
C GLU A 172 -8.83 4.48 -6.22
N GLY A 173 -9.06 5.66 -5.65
CA GLY A 173 -9.65 5.80 -4.31
C GLY A 173 -8.68 5.56 -3.15
N VAL A 174 -7.36 5.73 -3.32
CA VAL A 174 -6.48 5.88 -2.13
C VAL A 174 -6.91 7.14 -1.39
N ARG A 175 -7.38 6.95 -0.14
CA ARG A 175 -7.80 8.03 0.76
C ARG A 175 -6.76 8.26 1.84
N THR A 176 -6.69 9.48 2.35
CA THR A 176 -5.77 9.86 3.44
C THR A 176 -6.45 9.70 4.81
N ASP A 177 -5.67 9.46 5.88
CA ASP A 177 -6.09 9.62 7.27
C ASP A 177 -6.36 11.12 7.53
N GLY A 178 -7.56 11.51 7.14
CA GLY A 178 -8.05 12.89 7.09
C GLY A 178 -9.44 12.94 6.43
N ASP A 179 -9.71 12.00 5.53
CA ASP A 179 -11.06 11.69 5.03
C ASP A 179 -11.80 10.89 6.10
N GLN A 180 -12.10 11.53 7.23
CA GLN A 180 -12.91 10.91 8.28
C GLN A 180 -14.28 10.55 7.70
N PHE A 181 -14.67 9.30 7.96
CA PHE A 181 -16.02 8.78 7.78
C PHE A 181 -17.01 9.70 8.51
N PHE A 182 -17.74 10.53 7.77
CA PHE A 182 -19.09 10.88 8.19
C PHE A 182 -20.05 9.94 7.48
N SER A 183 -20.47 8.94 8.28
CA SER A 183 -21.66 8.07 8.22
C SER A 183 -22.38 7.90 6.89
#